data_AF-A5PC89-F1
#
_entry.id   AF-A5PC89-F1
#
_cell.length_a   1.000
_cell.length_b   1.000
_cell.length_c   1.000
_cell.angle_alpha   90.00
_cell.angle_beta   90.00
_cell.angle_gamma   90.00
#
_symmetry.space_group_name_H-M   'P 1'
#
loop_
_entity.id
_entity.type
_entity.pdbx_description
1 polymer ?
#
loop_
_entity_poly.entity_id
_entity_poly.type
_entity_poly.pdbx_seq_one_letter_code
_entity_poly.pdbx_strand_id
1 'polypeptide(L)'
;MNEPRPPHVVILGGGNSGWIAACLLHHAWGTRGGKITVVESPSIGIIGVGEGSTPQLKMTTWFTHEDIAAANRSIYGQQPAYAPMSWHCLFAGYGCFPPREKLQPVPQGMPRGDVEAVRATLTPCATNFGGYAPL
;
A
#
# COMPACT_ATOMS: atom_id res chain seq x y z
N MET A 1 0.67 35.37 6.30
CA MET A 1 1.07 34.02 5.84
C MET A 1 0.79 33.96 4.35
N ASN A 2 1.75 33.56 3.51
CA ASN A 2 1.51 33.42 2.07
C ASN A 2 0.52 32.27 1.84
N GLU A 3 -0.53 32.50 1.05
CA GLU A 3 -1.38 31.40 0.61
C GLU A 3 -0.58 30.41 -0.24
N PRO A 4 -0.78 29.09 -0.08
CA PRO A 4 -0.06 28.10 -0.85
C PRO A 4 -0.44 28.20 -2.32
N ARG A 5 0.58 28.31 -3.18
CA ARG A 5 0.41 28.42 -4.64
C ARG A 5 -0.22 27.13 -5.19
N PRO A 6 -1.17 27.24 -6.15
CA PRO A 6 -1.80 26.06 -6.76
C PRO A 6 -0.76 25.17 -7.46
N PRO A 7 -0.75 23.85 -7.21
CA PRO A 7 0.26 22.95 -7.74
C PRO A 7 -0.06 22.48 -9.16
N HIS A 8 0.98 22.04 -9.87
CA HIS A 8 0.86 21.24 -11.09
C HIS A 8 1.38 19.83 -10.80
N VAL A 9 0.47 18.84 -10.76
CA VAL A 9 0.78 17.46 -10.36
C VAL A 9 0.61 16.52 -11.55
N VAL A 10 1.62 15.68 -11.79
CA VAL A 10 1.56 14.58 -12.75
C VAL A 10 1.51 13.26 -11.98
N ILE A 11 0.49 12.46 -12.24
CA ILE A 11 0.30 11.12 -11.67
C ILE A 11 0.69 10.12 -12.75
N LEU A 12 1.79 9.40 -12.54
CA LEU A 12 2.27 8.36 -13.44
C LEU A 12 1.71 7.00 -13.00
N GLY A 13 0.77 6.47 -13.77
CA GLY A 13 0.01 5.27 -13.44
C GLY A 13 -1.47 5.61 -13.23
N GLY A 14 -2.32 4.95 -14.00
CA GLY A 14 -3.78 5.03 -13.83
C GLY A 14 -4.28 4.02 -12.80
N GLY A 15 -5.28 3.23 -13.18
CA GLY A 15 -5.98 2.35 -12.24
C GLY A 15 -6.64 3.10 -11.07
N ASN A 16 -7.19 2.36 -10.12
CA ASN A 16 -8.00 2.99 -9.06
C ASN A 16 -7.17 3.90 -8.15
N SER A 17 -5.93 3.56 -7.81
CA SER A 17 -5.07 4.43 -6.99
C SER A 17 -4.73 5.75 -7.70
N GLY A 18 -4.37 5.71 -8.99
CA GLY A 18 -4.05 6.91 -9.76
C GLY A 18 -5.25 7.84 -9.91
N TRP A 19 -6.42 7.26 -10.23
CA TRP A 19 -7.66 8.03 -10.37
C TRP A 19 -8.22 8.56 -9.04
N ILE A 20 -8.13 7.80 -7.94
CA ILE A 20 -8.48 8.30 -6.59
C ILE A 20 -7.58 9.48 -6.20
N ALA A 21 -6.27 9.36 -6.40
CA ALA A 21 -5.33 10.45 -6.13
C ALA A 21 -5.67 11.69 -6.96
N ALA A 22 -5.98 11.52 -8.26
CA ALA A 22 -6.36 12.61 -9.15
C ALA A 22 -7.61 13.35 -8.67
N CYS A 23 -8.66 12.60 -8.30
CA CYS A 23 -9.91 13.17 -7.79
C CYS A 23 -9.71 13.93 -6.48
N LEU A 24 -8.97 13.37 -5.52
CA LEU A 24 -8.71 14.03 -4.24
C LEU A 24 -7.88 15.31 -4.40
N LEU A 25 -6.85 15.28 -5.26
CA LEU A 25 -6.02 16.44 -5.55
C LEU A 25 -6.81 17.53 -6.31
N HIS A 26 -7.65 17.13 -7.26
CA HIS A 26 -8.52 18.06 -7.97
C HIS A 26 -9.58 18.68 -7.05
N HIS A 27 -10.14 17.90 -6.11
CA HIS A 27 -11.06 18.43 -5.11
C HIS A 27 -10.39 19.49 -4.20
N ALA A 28 -9.16 19.23 -3.77
CA ALA A 28 -8.43 20.15 -2.90
C ALA A 28 -7.93 21.43 -3.62
N TRP A 29 -7.54 21.32 -4.89
CA TRP A 29 -6.79 22.38 -5.58
C TRP A 29 -7.41 22.89 -6.88
N GLY A 30 -8.39 22.19 -7.46
CA GLY A 30 -8.94 22.51 -8.78
C GLY A 30 -9.59 23.89 -8.84
N THR A 31 -10.38 24.24 -7.82
CA THR A 31 -11.00 25.58 -7.71
C THR A 31 -10.00 26.69 -7.45
N ARG A 32 -8.80 26.35 -7.00
CA ARG A 32 -7.69 27.28 -6.77
C ARG A 32 -6.79 27.42 -8.01
N GLY A 33 -7.10 26.72 -9.11
CA GLY A 33 -6.28 26.74 -10.33
C GLY A 33 -5.17 25.67 -10.36
N GLY A 34 -5.23 24.68 -9.47
CA GLY A 34 -4.33 23.53 -9.51
C GLY A 34 -4.59 22.66 -10.75
N LYS A 35 -3.51 22.16 -11.36
CA LYS A 35 -3.57 21.33 -12.56
C LYS A 35 -3.14 19.91 -12.24
N ILE A 36 -3.97 18.93 -12.61
CA ILE A 36 -3.70 17.51 -12.39
C ILE A 36 -3.67 16.83 -13.75
N THR A 37 -2.63 16.04 -14.03
CA THR A 37 -2.48 15.23 -15.24
C THR A 37 -2.25 13.78 -14.85
N VAL A 38 -3.03 12.86 -15.41
CA VAL A 38 -2.83 11.41 -15.22
C VAL A 38 -2.23 10.85 -16.51
N VAL A 39 -1.14 10.12 -16.38
CA VAL A 39 -0.48 9.40 -17.48
C VAL A 39 -0.68 7.91 -17.26
N GLU A 40 -1.54 7.31 -18.07
CA GLU A 40 -1.86 5.89 -18.02
C GLU A 40 -1.27 5.16 -19.23
N SER A 41 -0.71 3.97 -18.99
CA SER A 41 -0.16 3.15 -20.05
C SER A 41 -1.30 2.54 -20.88
N PRO A 42 -1.29 2.65 -22.22
CA PRO A 42 -2.33 2.07 -23.06
C PRO A 42 -2.17 0.55 -23.25
N SER A 43 -0.99 -0.01 -22.97
CA SER A 43 -0.61 -1.39 -23.35
C SER A 43 -0.28 -2.29 -22.16
N ILE A 44 0.35 -1.75 -21.12
CA ILE A 44 0.54 -2.45 -19.84
C ILE A 44 -0.72 -2.25 -19.00
N GLY A 45 -1.51 -3.31 -18.88
CA GLY A 45 -2.67 -3.33 -17.99
C GLY A 45 -2.27 -3.17 -16.52
N ILE A 46 -3.22 -2.75 -15.68
CA ILE A 46 -3.00 -2.66 -14.24
C ILE A 46 -2.61 -4.04 -13.68
N ILE A 47 -1.49 -4.09 -12.94
CA ILE A 47 -1.21 -5.25 -12.10
C ILE A 47 -2.17 -5.13 -10.91
N GLY A 48 -3.28 -5.86 -10.99
CA GLY A 48 -4.24 -5.94 -9.91
C GLY A 48 -3.57 -6.53 -8.68
N VAL A 49 -3.21 -5.69 -7.72
CA VAL A 49 -2.72 -6.12 -6.41
C VAL A 49 -3.90 -6.45 -5.46
N GLY A 50 -5.12 -6.64 -5.99
CA GLY A 50 -6.37 -6.63 -5.25
C GLY A 50 -6.81 -5.20 -4.90
N GLU A 51 -8.10 -4.90 -5.00
CA GLU A 51 -8.65 -3.68 -4.40
C GLU A 51 -8.98 -3.95 -2.94
N GLY A 52 -8.39 -3.16 -2.04
CA GLY A 52 -8.68 -3.17 -0.61
C GLY A 52 -10.07 -2.65 -0.25
N SER A 53 -11.11 -3.10 -0.93
CA SER A 53 -12.50 -2.70 -0.66
C SER A 53 -13.15 -3.62 0.38
N THR A 54 -12.47 -3.83 1.51
CA THR A 54 -13.07 -4.19 2.83
C THR A 54 -12.05 -4.07 3.98
N PRO A 55 -11.46 -2.88 4.24
CA PRO A 55 -10.42 -2.74 5.28
C PRO A 55 -10.98 -2.84 6.71
N GLN A 56 -12.26 -2.50 6.94
CA GLN A 56 -12.76 -2.32 8.31
C GLN A 56 -12.64 -3.60 9.14
N LEU A 57 -13.04 -4.76 8.60
CA LEU A 57 -13.00 -6.01 9.36
C LEU A 57 -11.58 -6.56 9.50
N LYS A 58 -10.72 -6.37 8.50
CA LYS A 58 -9.32 -6.81 8.55
C LYS A 58 -8.48 -5.96 9.50
N MET A 59 -8.79 -4.67 9.62
CA MET A 59 -8.23 -3.84 10.68
C MET A 59 -8.63 -4.37 12.06
N THR A 60 -9.91 -4.71 12.27
CA THR A 60 -10.33 -5.31 13.56
C THR A 60 -9.54 -6.58 13.86
N THR A 61 -9.53 -7.57 12.96
CA THR A 61 -8.77 -8.82 13.12
C THR A 61 -7.29 -8.57 13.41
N TRP A 62 -6.68 -7.61 12.72
CA TRP A 62 -5.28 -7.22 12.91
C TRP A 62 -5.02 -6.61 14.29
N PHE A 63 -5.84 -5.66 14.73
CA PHE A 63 -5.67 -4.99 16.02
C PHE A 63 -6.11 -5.86 17.22
N THR A 64 -6.97 -6.86 16.99
CA THR A 64 -7.37 -7.84 18.01
C THR A 64 -6.48 -9.08 18.08
N HIS A 65 -5.52 -9.26 17.15
CA HIS A 65 -4.69 -10.46 16.99
C HIS A 65 -5.48 -11.74 16.69
N GLU A 66 -6.60 -11.60 16.00
CA GLU A 66 -7.31 -12.76 15.48
C GLU A 66 -6.62 -13.32 14.23
N ASP A 67 -6.89 -14.59 13.91
CA ASP A 67 -6.32 -15.24 12.73
C ASP A 67 -6.90 -14.64 11.43
N ILE A 68 -6.06 -13.91 10.69
CA ILE A 68 -6.40 -13.33 9.38
C ILE A 68 -6.82 -14.43 8.38
N ALA A 69 -6.22 -15.61 8.43
CA ALA A 69 -6.59 -16.72 7.56
C ALA A 69 -8.00 -17.24 7.87
N ALA A 70 -8.34 -17.39 9.16
CA ALA A 70 -9.70 -17.71 9.57
C ALA A 70 -10.70 -16.63 9.16
N ALA A 71 -10.37 -15.36 9.38
CA ALA A 71 -11.19 -14.24 8.96
C ALA A 71 -11.30 -14.14 7.42
N ASN A 72 -10.31 -14.59 6.65
CA ASN A 72 -10.39 -14.63 5.19
C ASN A 72 -11.38 -15.72 4.75
N ARG A 73 -11.30 -16.91 5.35
CA ARG A 73 -12.19 -18.04 5.05
C ARG A 73 -13.65 -17.74 5.38
N SER A 74 -13.93 -17.04 6.48
CA SER A 74 -15.30 -16.72 6.88
C SER A 74 -16.00 -15.73 5.94
N ILE A 75 -15.24 -14.86 5.26
CA ILE A 75 -15.78 -13.80 4.40
C ILE A 75 -15.78 -14.22 2.93
N TYR A 76 -14.67 -14.78 2.44
CA TYR A 76 -14.45 -15.05 1.03
C TYR A 76 -14.51 -16.55 0.69
N GLY A 77 -14.82 -17.41 1.67
CA GLY A 77 -14.81 -18.85 1.48
C GLY A 77 -13.40 -19.39 1.17
N GLN A 78 -13.31 -20.37 0.29
CA GLN A 78 -12.05 -21.08 0.00
C GLN A 78 -11.10 -20.31 -0.94
N GLN A 79 -11.54 -19.19 -1.54
CA GLN A 79 -10.75 -18.41 -2.50
C GLN A 79 -10.72 -16.92 -2.11
N PRO A 80 -9.93 -16.54 -1.10
CA PRO A 80 -9.78 -15.14 -0.75
C PRO A 80 -9.02 -14.37 -1.84
N ALA A 81 -9.42 -13.12 -2.09
CA ALA A 81 -8.71 -12.22 -3.01
C ALA A 81 -7.26 -11.94 -2.57
N TYR A 82 -6.99 -12.06 -1.27
CA TYR A 82 -5.66 -11.89 -0.67
C TYR A 82 -5.28 -13.08 0.20
N ALA A 83 -4.04 -13.54 0.04
CA ALA A 83 -3.43 -14.42 1.02
C ALA A 83 -3.29 -13.70 2.38
N PRO A 84 -3.31 -14.42 3.51
CA PRO A 84 -3.11 -13.81 4.83
C PRO A 84 -1.83 -12.96 4.89
N MET A 85 -0.74 -13.44 4.30
CA MET A 85 0.55 -12.71 4.25
C MET A 85 0.44 -11.36 3.54
N SER A 86 -0.39 -11.23 2.50
CA SER A 86 -0.58 -9.95 1.81
C SER A 86 -1.17 -8.88 2.74
N TRP A 87 -2.10 -9.26 3.62
CA TRP A 87 -2.63 -8.35 4.64
C TRP A 87 -1.58 -7.96 5.69
N HIS A 88 -0.74 -8.90 6.11
CA HIS A 88 0.36 -8.61 7.04
C HIS A 88 1.34 -7.60 6.42
N CYS A 89 1.73 -7.79 5.16
CA CYS A 89 2.57 -6.85 4.43
C CYS A 89 1.92 -5.47 4.28
N LEU A 90 0.62 -5.44 3.99
CA LEU A 90 -0.12 -4.18 3.84
C LEU A 90 -0.14 -3.38 5.14
N PHE A 91 -0.56 -3.99 6.27
CA PHE A 91 -0.65 -3.28 7.54
C PHE A 91 0.73 -2.90 8.10
N ALA A 92 1.72 -3.79 8.00
CA ALA A 92 3.09 -3.47 8.36
C ALA A 92 3.66 -2.33 7.50
N GLY A 93 3.34 -2.29 6.21
CA GLY A 93 3.74 -1.22 5.28
C GLY A 93 3.15 0.15 5.65
N TYR A 94 1.96 0.19 6.25
CA TYR A 94 1.37 1.41 6.80
C TYR A 94 1.94 1.80 8.18
N GLY A 95 2.87 1.03 8.75
CA GLY A 95 3.35 1.23 10.11
C GLY A 95 2.30 0.91 11.18
N CYS A 96 1.19 0.29 10.78
CA CYS A 96 0.12 -0.11 11.68
C CYS A 96 0.51 -1.43 12.34
N PHE A 97 1.15 -1.37 13.49
CA PHE A 97 1.43 -2.54 14.30
C PHE A 97 0.47 -2.61 15.48
N PRO A 98 0.12 -3.82 15.94
CA PRO A 98 -0.59 -3.95 17.19
C PRO A 98 0.22 -3.42 18.38
N PRO A 99 -0.43 -3.12 19.52
CA PRO A 99 0.25 -2.66 20.73
C PRO A 99 1.37 -3.62 21.14
N ARG A 100 2.53 -3.07 21.55
CA ARG A 100 3.73 -3.86 21.86
C ARG A 100 3.47 -4.91 22.94
N GLU A 101 2.56 -4.62 23.86
CA GLU A 101 2.17 -5.47 24.99
C GLU A 101 1.52 -6.78 24.53
N LYS A 102 1.04 -6.83 23.29
CA LYS A 102 0.40 -8.00 22.71
C LYS A 102 1.28 -8.75 21.70
N LEU A 103 2.50 -8.27 21.44
CA LEU A 103 3.44 -8.95 20.55
C LEU A 103 3.89 -10.29 21.17
N GLN A 104 3.80 -11.36 20.40
CA GLN A 104 4.25 -12.68 20.80
C GLN A 104 5.70 -12.93 20.33
N PRO A 105 6.52 -13.66 21.10
CA PRO A 105 7.83 -14.09 20.63
C PRO A 105 7.69 -15.01 19.41
N VAL A 106 8.70 -15.00 18.54
CA VAL A 106 8.76 -15.89 17.38
C VAL A 106 8.68 -17.34 17.86
N PRO A 107 7.73 -18.16 17.35
CA PRO A 107 7.62 -19.57 17.71
C PRO A 107 8.94 -20.33 17.50
N GLN A 108 9.24 -21.25 18.42
CA GLN A 108 10.49 -22.02 18.36
C GLN A 108 10.53 -22.89 17.09
N GLY A 109 11.65 -22.84 16.36
CA GLY A 109 11.81 -23.57 15.10
C GLY A 109 11.22 -22.87 13.87
N MET A 110 10.59 -21.70 14.01
CA MET A 110 10.18 -20.90 12.86
C MET A 110 11.43 -20.31 12.16
N PRO A 111 11.59 -20.52 10.84
CA PRO A 111 12.68 -19.92 10.08
C PRO A 111 12.61 -18.40 10.21
N ARG A 112 13.73 -17.77 10.61
CA ARG A 112 13.85 -16.32 10.52
C ARG A 112 14.01 -15.93 9.05
N GLY A 113 13.32 -14.87 8.63
CA GLY A 113 13.53 -14.30 7.31
C GLY A 113 14.99 -13.88 7.13
N ASP A 114 15.56 -14.17 5.97
CA ASP A 114 16.92 -13.74 5.62
C ASP A 114 16.89 -12.27 5.18
N VAL A 115 17.16 -11.39 6.15
CA VAL A 115 17.18 -9.94 5.94
C VAL A 115 18.25 -9.54 4.92
N GLU A 116 19.37 -10.26 4.86
CA GLU A 116 20.47 -9.95 3.94
C GLU A 116 20.11 -10.37 2.51
N ALA A 117 19.45 -11.51 2.30
CA ALA A 117 18.93 -11.89 0.98
C ALA A 117 17.88 -10.89 0.47
N VAL A 118 16.99 -10.41 1.34
CA VAL A 118 16.03 -9.36 1.00
C VAL A 118 16.76 -8.08 0.61
N ARG A 119 17.75 -7.64 1.40
CA ARG A 119 18.57 -6.45 1.11
C ARG A 119 19.32 -6.58 -0.21
N ALA A 120 19.92 -7.74 -0.47
CA ALA A 120 20.64 -8.04 -1.71
C ALA A 120 19.73 -7.99 -2.94
N THR A 121 18.45 -8.35 -2.79
CA THR A 121 17.45 -8.23 -3.87
C THR A 121 17.02 -6.78 -4.09
N LEU A 122 16.78 -6.02 -3.01
CA LEU A 122 16.31 -4.64 -3.09
C LEU A 122 17.39 -3.66 -3.57
N THR A 123 18.66 -3.94 -3.30
CA THR A 123 19.78 -3.04 -3.64
C THR A 123 19.88 -2.77 -5.15
N PRO A 124 19.88 -3.79 -6.05
CA PRO A 124 19.79 -3.56 -7.49
C PRO A 124 18.52 -2.82 -7.90
N CYS A 125 17.36 -3.14 -7.31
CA CYS A 125 16.10 -2.44 -7.63
C CYS A 125 16.18 -0.94 -7.35
N ALA A 126 16.88 -0.55 -6.28
CA ALA A 126 17.09 0.86 -5.93
C ALA A 126 17.99 1.59 -6.95
N THR A 127 18.85 0.87 -7.67
CA THR A 127 19.72 1.45 -8.71
C THR A 127 19.01 1.68 -10.06
N ASN A 128 17.80 1.14 -10.25
CA ASN A 128 17.02 1.33 -11.47
C ASN A 128 16.52 2.77 -11.65
N PHE A 129 16.54 3.58 -10.60
CA PHE A 129 16.12 4.97 -10.63
C PHE A 129 17.31 5.85 -10.24
N GLY A 130 17.63 6.85 -11.06
CA GLY A 130 18.65 7.84 -10.73
C GLY A 130 18.28 8.64 -9.48
N GLY A 131 19.25 9.35 -8.89
CA GLY A 131 19.02 10.21 -7.74
C GLY A 131 17.86 11.19 -8.01
N TYR A 132 16.80 11.09 -7.21
CA TYR A 132 15.69 12.03 -7.25
C TYR A 132 16.18 13.38 -6.71
N ALA A 133 16.38 14.35 -7.60
CA ALA A 133 16.57 15.74 -7.23
C ALA A 133 15.18 16.38 -7.05
N PRO A 134 14.74 16.66 -5.81
CA PRO A 134 13.48 17.36 -5.60
C PRO A 134 13.58 18.77 -6.20
N LEU A 135 12.64 19.11 -7.09
CA LEU A 135 12.44 20.46 -7.60
C LEU A 135 11.93 21.40 -6.50
#